data_AF-A0A9J6GH55-F1
#
_entry.id   AF-A0A9J6GH55-F1
#
_cell.length_a   1.000
_cell.length_b   1.000
_cell.length_c   1.000
_cell.angle_alpha   90.00
_cell.angle_beta   90.00
_cell.angle_gamma   90.00
#
_symmetry.space_group_name_H-M   'P 1'
#
loop_
_entity.id
_entity.type
_entity.pdbx_description
1 polymer ?
#
loop_
_entity_poly.entity_id
_entity_poly.type
_entity_poly.pdbx_seq_one_letter_code
_entity_poly.pdbx_strand_id
1 'polypeptide(L)'
;MLMTVPNMHPHPHPHPHHPPHKRLSLVMIEEAALAVPPCKENQDDDKPETAKLFSFLQVLTAVFGSFAHGGNDVSNAIGPLIALWMIYFDGNVLQNSETPIYILLYGGVGISLGLWIWGRRVIQTLGEDLTKVTPSNGFTIEIGAASTVLLASKVGIPISTTHCKVGSIVFVGWVRSRKGVDWGLFRNIILAWLLTLPVTGGLTAAITSILFAACNL
;
A
#
# COMPACT_ATOMS: atom_id res chain seq x y z
N MET A 1 -60.49 -53.02 7.60
CA MET A 1 -60.41 -54.27 6.82
C MET A 1 -59.17 -54.15 5.95
N LEU A 2 -57.98 -54.26 6.55
CA LEU A 2 -57.14 -55.48 6.61
C LEU A 2 -56.77 -56.02 5.22
N MET A 3 -55.46 -55.97 4.95
CA MET A 3 -54.61 -56.82 4.08
C MET A 3 -53.69 -55.94 3.21
N THR A 4 -52.37 -56.09 3.12
CA THR A 4 -51.35 -56.93 3.78
C THR A 4 -50.01 -56.36 3.31
N VAL A 5 -49.04 -56.29 4.22
CA VAL A 5 -47.64 -55.92 3.98
C VAL A 5 -46.91 -57.08 3.28
N PRO A 6 -46.05 -56.84 2.27
CA PRO A 6 -44.99 -57.78 1.90
C PRO A 6 -43.74 -57.52 2.75
N ASN A 7 -43.24 -58.62 3.29
CA ASN A 7 -42.16 -58.77 4.26
C ASN A 7 -40.78 -58.31 3.73
N MET A 8 -39.95 -57.86 4.66
CA MET A 8 -38.56 -57.42 4.48
C MET A 8 -37.61 -58.59 4.17
N HIS A 9 -36.60 -58.33 3.34
CA HIS A 9 -35.29 -58.96 3.46
C HIS A 9 -34.30 -57.92 4.03
N PRO A 10 -33.54 -58.23 5.10
CA PRO A 10 -32.54 -57.31 5.62
C PRO A 10 -31.26 -57.40 4.79
N HIS A 11 -30.94 -56.35 4.05
CA HIS A 11 -29.58 -56.18 3.53
C HIS A 11 -28.69 -55.59 4.63
N PRO A 12 -27.47 -56.10 4.83
CA PRO A 12 -26.59 -55.64 5.90
C PRO A 12 -26.19 -54.18 5.67
N HIS A 13 -26.31 -53.37 6.71
CA HIS A 13 -25.81 -52.01 6.76
C HIS A 13 -24.30 -51.99 6.43
N PRO A 14 -23.84 -51.24 5.42
CA PRO A 14 -22.42 -50.95 5.32
C PRO A 14 -22.07 -49.98 6.46
N HIS A 15 -21.17 -50.39 7.34
CA HIS A 15 -20.54 -49.49 8.30
C HIS A 15 -20.01 -48.25 7.56
N PRO A 16 -20.21 -47.03 8.09
CA PRO A 16 -19.54 -45.86 7.55
C PRO A 16 -18.04 -46.02 7.82
N HIS A 17 -17.30 -46.42 6.78
CA HIS A 17 -15.86 -46.26 6.76
C HIS A 17 -15.57 -44.78 6.88
N HIS A 18 -15.02 -44.38 8.03
CA HIS A 18 -14.55 -43.02 8.25
C HIS A 18 -13.37 -42.78 7.30
N PRO A 19 -13.49 -41.91 6.28
CA PRO A 19 -12.34 -41.56 5.46
C PRO A 19 -11.36 -40.75 6.32
N PRO A 20 -10.04 -40.91 6.14
CA PRO A 20 -9.06 -40.11 6.87
C PRO A 20 -9.29 -38.63 6.58
N HIS A 21 -9.61 -37.87 7.63
CA HIS A 21 -10.00 -36.44 7.68
C HIS A 21 -9.11 -35.44 6.91
N LYS A 22 -8.01 -35.86 6.29
CA LYS A 22 -7.07 -34.98 5.59
C LYS A 22 -7.26 -34.87 4.07
N ARG A 23 -7.93 -35.82 3.40
CA ARG A 23 -8.20 -35.71 1.95
C ARG A 23 -9.49 -34.94 1.64
N LEU A 24 -10.45 -34.97 2.56
CA LEU A 24 -11.74 -34.30 2.38
C LEU A 24 -11.62 -32.77 2.46
N SER A 25 -10.67 -32.25 3.26
CA SER A 25 -10.37 -30.83 3.34
C SER A 25 -9.71 -30.28 2.06
N LEU A 26 -8.84 -31.05 1.41
CA LEU A 26 -8.22 -30.63 0.15
C LEU A 26 -9.22 -30.59 -1.01
N VAL A 27 -10.10 -31.60 -1.13
CA VAL A 27 -11.17 -31.59 -2.13
C VAL A 27 -12.18 -30.47 -1.87
N MET A 28 -12.44 -30.13 -0.59
CA MET A 28 -13.29 -28.99 -0.24
C MET A 28 -12.66 -27.64 -0.54
N ILE A 29 -11.33 -27.52 -0.49
CA ILE A 29 -10.60 -26.31 -0.91
C ILE A 29 -10.61 -26.20 -2.45
N GLU A 30 -10.54 -27.31 -3.17
CA GLU A 30 -10.58 -27.34 -4.65
C GLU A 30 -12.00 -27.04 -5.19
N GLU A 31 -13.03 -27.64 -4.59
CA GLU A 31 -14.44 -27.37 -4.93
C GLU A 31 -14.86 -25.94 -4.53
N ALA A 32 -14.36 -25.40 -3.40
CA ALA A 32 -14.62 -24.01 -3.02
C ALA A 32 -13.91 -23.00 -3.94
N ALA A 33 -12.78 -23.36 -4.55
CA ALA A 33 -12.13 -22.55 -5.56
C ALA A 33 -12.89 -22.54 -6.90
N LEU A 34 -13.70 -23.58 -7.18
CA LEU A 34 -14.51 -23.70 -8.40
C LEU A 34 -15.94 -23.13 -8.24
N ALA A 35 -16.40 -22.93 -7.00
CA ALA A 35 -17.73 -22.39 -6.68
C ALA A 35 -17.81 -20.86 -6.65
N VAL A 36 -16.82 -20.16 -7.21
CA VAL A 36 -16.98 -18.73 -7.49
C VAL A 36 -18.12 -18.59 -8.51
N PRO A 37 -19.27 -17.99 -8.14
CA PRO A 37 -20.35 -17.78 -9.10
C PRO A 37 -19.79 -17.00 -10.28
N PRO A 38 -20.32 -17.15 -11.52
CA PRO A 38 -19.87 -16.35 -12.65
C PRO A 38 -20.17 -14.88 -12.33
N CYS A 39 -19.18 -14.22 -11.74
CA CYS A 39 -19.20 -12.81 -11.45
C CYS A 39 -19.29 -12.17 -12.83
N LYS A 40 -20.33 -11.34 -13.05
CA LYS A 40 -20.48 -10.61 -14.31
C LYS A 40 -19.12 -10.04 -14.66
N GLU A 41 -18.54 -10.47 -15.78
CA GLU A 41 -17.24 -10.02 -16.25
C GLU A 41 -17.39 -8.53 -16.54
N ASN A 42 -17.11 -7.71 -15.54
CA ASN A 42 -16.94 -6.29 -15.75
C ASN A 42 -15.72 -6.20 -16.66
N GLN A 43 -15.88 -5.57 -17.81
CA GLN A 43 -14.90 -5.52 -18.90
C GLN A 43 -13.54 -4.88 -18.52
N ASP A 44 -13.37 -4.51 -17.25
CA ASP A 44 -12.23 -3.81 -16.65
C ASP A 44 -11.39 -4.67 -15.68
N ASP A 45 -11.80 -5.92 -15.41
CA ASP A 45 -11.09 -6.84 -14.51
C ASP A 45 -10.11 -7.75 -15.27
N ASP A 46 -8.99 -8.09 -14.62
CA ASP A 46 -7.97 -8.96 -15.20
C ASP A 46 -8.51 -10.38 -15.38
N LYS A 47 -8.27 -10.97 -16.57
CA LYS A 47 -8.47 -12.42 -16.77
C LYS A 47 -7.73 -13.19 -15.66
N PRO A 48 -8.28 -14.31 -15.16
CA PRO A 48 -7.74 -15.00 -13.99
C PRO A 48 -6.29 -15.49 -14.18
N GLU A 49 -5.91 -15.83 -15.41
CA GLU A 49 -4.53 -16.21 -15.75
C GLU A 49 -3.57 -15.02 -15.66
N THR A 50 -3.96 -13.87 -16.23
CA THR A 50 -3.21 -12.60 -16.17
C THR A 50 -3.11 -12.11 -14.73
N ALA A 51 -4.20 -12.16 -13.97
CA ALA A 51 -4.24 -11.74 -12.57
C ALA A 51 -3.23 -12.52 -11.72
N LYS A 52 -3.09 -13.85 -11.91
CA LYS A 52 -2.10 -14.66 -11.18
C LYS A 52 -0.67 -14.23 -11.47
N LEU A 53 -0.32 -14.05 -12.75
CA LEU A 53 1.04 -13.65 -13.15
C LEU A 53 1.38 -12.24 -12.64
N PHE A 54 0.48 -11.27 -12.87
CA PHE A 54 0.69 -9.89 -12.46
C PHE A 54 0.59 -9.70 -10.94
N SER A 55 -0.13 -10.55 -10.20
CA SER A 55 -0.13 -10.49 -8.74
C SER A 55 1.26 -10.77 -8.17
N PHE A 56 1.97 -11.76 -8.71
CA PHE A 56 3.34 -12.03 -8.30
C PHE A 56 4.28 -10.86 -8.64
N LEU A 57 4.20 -10.36 -9.87
CA LEU A 57 5.00 -9.20 -10.29
C LEU A 57 4.70 -7.94 -9.47
N GLN A 58 3.42 -7.72 -9.12
CA GLN A 58 2.98 -6.57 -8.35
C GLN A 58 3.46 -6.63 -6.91
N VAL A 59 3.47 -7.80 -6.28
CA VAL A 59 4.05 -7.96 -4.94
C VAL A 59 5.55 -7.65 -5.00
N LEU A 60 6.25 -8.15 -6.01
CA LEU A 60 7.68 -7.89 -6.18
C LEU A 60 7.97 -6.38 -6.35
N THR A 61 7.27 -5.71 -7.25
CA THR A 61 7.44 -4.26 -7.47
C THR A 61 7.01 -3.44 -6.25
N ALA A 62 5.95 -3.83 -5.54
CA ALA A 62 5.50 -3.16 -4.33
C ALA A 62 6.55 -3.26 -3.21
N VAL A 63 7.23 -4.41 -3.06
CA VAL A 63 8.31 -4.57 -2.07
C VAL A 63 9.50 -3.65 -2.41
N PHE A 64 9.95 -3.65 -3.67
CA PHE A 64 11.04 -2.76 -4.11
C PHE A 64 10.66 -1.28 -3.96
N GLY A 65 9.44 -0.91 -4.39
CA GLY A 65 8.91 0.44 -4.26
C GLY A 65 8.80 0.87 -2.79
N SER A 66 8.34 -0.02 -1.91
CA SER A 66 8.26 0.25 -0.46
C SER A 66 9.63 0.42 0.17
N PHE A 67 10.64 -0.34 -0.25
CA PHE A 67 12.00 -0.20 0.25
C PHE A 67 12.60 1.16 -0.13
N ALA A 68 12.51 1.52 -1.42
CA ALA A 68 13.03 2.79 -1.93
C ALA A 68 12.29 3.99 -1.30
N HIS A 69 10.95 3.92 -1.20
CA HIS A 69 10.16 4.99 -0.61
C HIS A 69 10.39 5.11 0.90
N GLY A 70 10.49 3.98 1.61
CA GLY A 70 10.74 3.95 3.04
C GLY A 70 12.08 4.60 3.42
N GLY A 71 13.15 4.36 2.65
CA GLY A 71 14.44 5.02 2.89
C GLY A 71 14.39 6.55 2.75
N ASN A 72 13.63 7.05 1.77
CA ASN A 72 13.42 8.48 1.58
C ASN A 72 12.59 9.09 2.73
N ASP A 73 11.54 8.40 3.17
CA ASP A 73 10.67 8.88 4.23
C ASP A 73 11.36 8.87 5.61
N VAL A 74 12.20 7.85 5.89
CA VAL A 74 13.05 7.83 7.10
C VAL A 74 13.97 9.04 7.11
N SER A 75 14.59 9.37 5.98
CA SER A 75 15.51 10.51 5.86
C SER A 75 14.80 11.84 6.15
N ASN A 76 13.58 12.02 5.63
CA ASN A 76 12.77 13.21 5.87
C ASN A 76 12.32 13.34 7.33
N ALA A 77 11.96 12.24 7.99
CA ALA A 77 11.48 12.24 9.38
C ALA A 77 12.62 12.40 10.39
N ILE A 78 13.76 11.76 10.15
CA ILE A 78 14.88 11.67 11.09
C ILE A 78 15.94 12.75 10.85
N GLY A 79 15.96 13.41 9.69
CA GLY A 79 16.90 14.49 9.36
C GLY A 79 17.03 15.56 10.46
N PRO A 80 15.92 16.16 10.95
CA PRO A 80 15.99 17.14 12.05
C PRO A 80 16.53 16.56 13.36
N LEU A 81 16.21 15.30 13.66
CA LEU A 81 16.70 14.61 14.87
C LEU A 81 18.21 14.38 14.80
N ILE A 82 18.73 14.00 13.63
CA ILE A 82 20.17 13.86 13.39
C ILE A 82 20.85 15.21 13.55
N ALA A 83 20.28 16.28 12.98
CA ALA A 83 20.85 17.62 13.12
C ALA A 83 20.97 18.05 14.59
N LEU A 84 19.94 17.79 15.41
CA LEU A 84 19.98 18.06 16.84
C LEU A 84 21.05 17.21 17.56
N TRP A 85 21.15 15.92 17.22
CA TRP A 85 22.16 15.02 17.78
C TRP A 85 23.58 15.51 17.48
N MET A 86 23.87 15.87 16.23
CA MET A 86 25.19 16.37 15.83
C MET A 86 25.56 17.66 16.56
N ILE A 87 24.62 18.61 16.68
CA ILE A 87 24.86 19.87 17.41
C ILE A 87 25.15 19.59 18.89
N TYR A 88 24.44 18.65 19.51
CA TYR A 88 24.61 18.33 20.93
C TYR A 88 25.96 17.69 21.25
N PHE A 89 26.47 16.80 20.38
CA PHE A 89 27.72 16.06 20.62
C PHE A 89 28.96 16.72 20.00
N ASP A 90 28.89 17.13 18.74
CA ASP A 90 30.03 17.65 17.99
C ASP A 90 30.16 19.17 18.09
N GLY A 91 29.11 19.88 18.54
CA GLY A 91 29.08 21.34 18.60
C GLY A 91 29.19 22.02 17.24
N ASN A 92 29.08 21.26 16.15
CA ASN A 92 29.24 21.72 14.78
C ASN A 92 28.02 21.30 13.93
N VAL A 93 27.64 22.18 13.01
CA VAL A 93 26.55 21.96 12.04
C VAL A 93 27.02 21.21 10.79
N LEU A 94 28.32 21.07 10.58
CA LEU A 94 28.88 20.32 9.46
C LEU A 94 28.68 18.82 9.70
N GLN A 95 27.78 18.20 8.91
CA GLN A 95 27.53 16.75 8.88
C GLN A 95 28.71 15.97 8.27
N ASN A 96 29.88 16.05 8.90
CA ASN A 96 31.06 15.28 8.50
C ASN A 96 31.15 13.92 9.21
N SER A 97 30.37 13.72 10.28
CA SER A 97 30.32 12.47 11.04
C SER A 97 29.27 11.51 10.48
N GLU A 98 29.57 10.21 10.53
CA GLU A 98 28.65 9.16 10.09
C GLU A 98 27.40 9.14 10.98
N THR A 99 26.22 9.07 10.34
CA THR A 99 24.96 8.99 11.07
C THR A 99 24.84 7.64 11.79
N PRO A 100 24.59 7.63 13.11
CA PRO A 100 24.49 6.38 13.85
C PRO A 100 23.28 5.53 13.43
N ILE A 101 23.53 4.24 13.18
CA ILE A 101 22.54 3.26 12.68
C ILE A 101 21.31 3.13 13.59
N TYR A 102 21.45 3.29 14.90
CA TYR A 102 20.36 3.15 15.86
C TYR A 102 19.29 4.25 15.72
N ILE A 103 19.68 5.47 15.30
CA ILE A 103 18.72 6.55 15.05
C ILE A 103 17.91 6.26 13.77
N LEU A 104 18.56 5.68 12.75
CA LEU A 104 17.85 5.23 11.54
C LEU A 104 16.87 4.09 11.84
N LEU A 105 17.27 3.12 12.68
CA LEU A 105 16.40 2.04 13.13
C LEU A 105 15.18 2.57 13.90
N TYR A 106 15.38 3.55 14.78
CA TYR A 106 14.28 4.23 15.48
C TYR A 106 13.27 4.83 14.50
N GLY A 107 13.75 5.54 13.46
CA GLY A 107 12.87 6.08 12.41
C GLY A 107 12.13 5.02 11.61
N GLY A 108 12.83 3.95 11.21
CA GLY A 108 12.23 2.84 10.47
C GLY A 108 11.11 2.14 11.25
N VAL A 109 11.33 1.90 12.54
CA VAL A 109 10.30 1.32 13.44
C VAL A 109 9.13 2.29 13.61
N GLY A 110 9.41 3.59 13.80
CA GLY A 110 8.38 4.62 13.94
C GLY A 110 7.46 4.71 12.72
N ILE A 111 8.03 4.73 11.51
CA ILE A 111 7.25 4.74 10.26
C ILE A 111 6.46 3.45 10.10
N SER A 112 7.07 2.29 10.39
CA SER A 112 6.38 0.99 10.30
C SER A 112 5.16 0.91 11.22
N LEU A 113 5.29 1.38 12.46
CA LEU A 113 4.19 1.45 13.42
C LEU A 113 3.10 2.45 12.98
N GLY A 114 3.50 3.62 12.47
CA GLY A 114 2.56 4.62 11.96
C GLY A 114 1.73 4.11 10.78
N LEU A 115 2.38 3.43 9.83
CA LEU A 115 1.72 2.79 8.69
C LEU A 115 0.77 1.68 9.14
N TRP A 116 1.13 0.92 10.18
CA TRP A 116 0.26 -0.14 10.70
C TRP A 116 -1.03 0.40 11.34
N ILE A 117 -0.93 1.50 12.12
CA ILE A 117 -2.08 2.06 12.83
C ILE A 117 -2.97 2.90 11.90
N TRP A 118 -2.38 3.78 11.07
CA TRP A 118 -3.12 4.76 10.26
C TRP A 118 -3.01 4.59 8.75
N GLY A 119 -2.02 3.83 8.25
CA GLY A 119 -1.76 3.68 6.82
C GLY A 119 -2.89 3.05 6.03
N ARG A 120 -3.71 2.19 6.66
CA ARG A 120 -4.84 1.51 6.00
C ARG A 120 -5.82 2.46 5.31
N ARG A 121 -6.04 3.65 5.87
CA ARG A 121 -6.97 4.66 5.30
C ARG A 121 -6.41 5.22 3.99
N VAL A 122 -5.11 5.54 3.98
CA VAL A 122 -4.44 6.08 2.78
C VAL A 122 -4.39 5.02 1.68
N ILE A 123 -4.10 3.77 2.04
CA ILE A 123 -4.08 2.64 1.09
C ILE A 123 -5.48 2.44 0.46
N GLN A 124 -6.55 2.52 1.26
CA GLN A 124 -7.93 2.45 0.77
C GLN A 124 -8.26 3.61 -0.18
N THR A 125 -7.91 4.83 0.19
CA THR A 125 -8.18 6.01 -0.63
C THR A 125 -7.48 5.96 -1.98
N LEU A 126 -6.25 5.44 -2.05
CA LEU A 126 -5.51 5.33 -3.30
C LEU A 126 -5.86 4.09 -4.13
N GLY A 127 -6.18 2.97 -3.49
CA GLY A 127 -6.42 1.68 -4.16
C GLY A 127 -7.86 1.43 -4.58
N GLU A 128 -8.82 2.06 -3.90
CA GLU A 128 -10.25 1.85 -4.11
C GLU A 128 -10.98 3.15 -4.44
N ASP A 129 -10.82 4.20 -3.63
CA ASP A 129 -11.63 5.42 -3.76
C ASP A 129 -11.23 6.31 -4.96
N LEU A 130 -9.92 6.42 -5.24
CA LEU A 130 -9.41 7.26 -6.33
C LEU A 130 -9.57 6.59 -7.70
N THR A 131 -9.18 5.33 -7.80
CA THR A 131 -9.26 4.50 -9.01
C THR A 131 -9.17 3.05 -8.54
N LYS A 132 -10.03 2.18 -9.07
CA LYS A 132 -9.99 0.74 -8.73
C LYS A 132 -8.73 0.09 -9.30
N VAL A 133 -7.76 -0.22 -8.44
CA VAL A 133 -6.46 -0.80 -8.84
C VAL A 133 -6.55 -2.33 -8.90
N THR A 134 -6.34 -2.89 -10.09
CA THR A 134 -6.14 -4.34 -10.31
C THR A 134 -4.64 -4.69 -10.34
N PRO A 135 -4.23 -5.96 -10.18
CA PRO A 135 -2.81 -6.33 -10.18
C PRO A 135 -2.02 -5.89 -11.42
N SER A 136 -2.60 -5.98 -12.62
CA SER A 136 -1.95 -5.54 -13.86
C SER A 136 -1.72 -4.03 -13.91
N ASN A 137 -2.74 -3.27 -13.50
CA ASN A 137 -2.70 -1.82 -13.45
C ASN A 137 -1.78 -1.33 -12.33
N GLY A 138 -1.78 -2.00 -11.18
CA GLY A 138 -0.86 -1.71 -10.08
C GLY A 138 0.60 -1.82 -10.51
N PHE A 139 0.94 -2.86 -11.29
CA PHE A 139 2.30 -3.04 -11.81
C PHE A 139 2.66 -1.91 -12.78
N THR A 140 1.74 -1.57 -13.67
CA THR A 140 1.92 -0.48 -14.64
C THR A 140 2.09 0.87 -13.94
N ILE A 141 1.33 1.13 -12.87
CA ILE A 141 1.42 2.34 -12.04
C ILE A 141 2.81 2.44 -11.38
N GLU A 142 3.31 1.36 -10.79
CA GLU A 142 4.63 1.35 -10.15
C GLU A 142 5.75 1.60 -11.17
N ILE A 143 5.69 0.94 -12.33
CA ILE A 143 6.69 1.14 -13.39
C ILE A 143 6.63 2.56 -13.95
N GLY A 144 5.44 3.12 -14.16
CA GLY A 144 5.28 4.51 -14.63
C GLY A 144 5.82 5.53 -13.63
N ALA A 145 5.52 5.35 -12.34
CA ALA A 145 6.04 6.19 -11.27
C ALA A 145 7.57 6.07 -11.16
N ALA A 146 8.10 4.85 -11.14
CA ALA A 146 9.53 4.59 -11.06
C ALA A 146 10.29 5.16 -12.25
N SER A 147 9.76 5.00 -13.48
CA SER A 147 10.36 5.57 -14.68
C SER A 147 10.45 7.09 -14.61
N THR A 148 9.37 7.74 -14.14
CA THR A 148 9.34 9.20 -13.96
C THR A 148 10.39 9.65 -12.93
N VAL A 149 10.49 8.95 -11.80
CA VAL A 149 11.48 9.22 -10.74
C VAL A 149 12.90 9.07 -11.27
N LEU A 150 13.19 7.99 -11.99
CA LEU A 150 14.50 7.72 -12.55
C LEU A 150 14.90 8.78 -13.59
N LEU A 151 13.98 9.18 -14.47
CA LEU A 151 14.23 10.22 -15.46
C LEU A 151 14.53 11.56 -14.80
N ALA A 152 13.73 11.99 -13.82
CA ALA A 152 13.99 13.25 -13.13
C ALA A 152 15.30 13.21 -12.33
N SER A 153 15.60 12.07 -11.70
CA SER A 153 16.85 11.85 -10.98
C SER A 153 18.07 11.97 -11.90
N LYS A 154 17.96 11.48 -13.15
CA LYS A 154 19.02 11.62 -14.16
C LYS A 154 19.25 13.07 -14.59
N VAL A 155 18.20 13.89 -14.60
CA VAL A 155 18.27 15.33 -14.90
C VAL A 155 18.66 16.16 -13.66
N GLY A 156 18.70 15.54 -12.48
CA GLY A 156 19.07 16.21 -11.22
C GLY A 156 17.96 17.06 -10.62
N ILE A 157 16.70 16.85 -11.01
CA ILE A 157 15.56 17.60 -10.49
C ILE A 157 15.00 16.86 -9.26
N PRO A 158 14.93 17.50 -8.09
CA PRO A 158 14.28 16.90 -6.93
C PRO A 158 12.76 16.83 -7.18
N ILE A 159 12.21 15.62 -7.17
CA ILE A 159 10.78 15.39 -7.37
C ILE A 159 10.17 14.62 -6.20
N SER A 160 8.88 14.83 -5.96
CA SER A 160 8.11 14.07 -4.98
C SER A 160 7.64 12.75 -5.59
N THR A 161 8.06 11.63 -4.99
CA THR A 161 7.62 10.29 -5.37
C THR A 161 6.10 10.12 -5.23
N THR A 162 5.49 10.80 -4.24
CA THR A 162 4.04 10.77 -4.01
C THR A 162 3.27 11.37 -5.20
N HIS A 163 3.76 12.48 -5.74
CA HIS A 163 3.16 13.09 -6.93
C HIS A 163 3.31 12.20 -8.17
N CYS A 164 4.47 11.55 -8.34
CA CYS A 164 4.68 10.61 -9.44
C CYS A 164 3.74 9.40 -9.35
N LYS A 165 3.54 8.88 -8.14
CA LYS A 165 2.68 7.71 -7.90
C LYS A 165 1.21 8.04 -8.10
N VAL A 166 0.71 9.11 -7.47
CA VAL A 166 -0.68 9.57 -7.65
C VAL A 166 -0.95 9.96 -9.11
N GLY A 167 0.00 10.65 -9.76
CA GLY A 167 -0.10 10.98 -11.18
C GLY A 167 -0.22 9.74 -12.07
N SER A 168 0.55 8.70 -11.77
CA SER A 168 0.49 7.43 -12.49
C SER A 168 -0.83 6.68 -12.24
N ILE A 169 -1.36 6.68 -11.00
CA ILE A 169 -2.68 6.11 -10.67
C ILE A 169 -3.77 6.80 -11.49
N VAL A 170 -3.79 8.14 -11.49
CA VAL A 170 -4.80 8.94 -12.21
C VAL A 170 -4.68 8.74 -13.71
N PHE A 171 -3.47 8.69 -14.26
CA PHE A 171 -3.25 8.46 -15.69
C PHE A 171 -3.75 7.09 -16.13
N VAL A 172 -3.39 6.02 -15.41
CA VAL A 172 -3.83 4.65 -15.72
C VAL A 172 -5.35 4.51 -15.55
N GLY A 173 -5.92 5.10 -14.49
CA GLY A 173 -7.37 5.12 -14.27
C GLY A 173 -8.12 5.83 -15.40
N TRP A 174 -7.59 6.95 -15.87
CA TRP A 174 -8.17 7.74 -16.96
C TRP A 174 -8.08 7.03 -18.32
N VAL A 175 -6.95 6.37 -18.60
CA VAL A 175 -6.76 5.57 -19.83
C VAL A 175 -7.70 4.37 -19.86
N ARG A 176 -7.94 3.71 -18.72
CA ARG A 176 -8.88 2.59 -18.65
C ARG A 176 -10.32 3.05 -18.88
N SER A 177 -10.75 4.11 -18.20
CA SER A 177 -12.08 4.68 -18.38
C SER A 177 -12.12 6.14 -17.98
N ARG A 178 -12.71 7.01 -18.81
CA ARG A 178 -12.90 8.44 -18.47
C ARG A 178 -13.68 8.68 -17.17
N LYS A 179 -14.48 7.70 -16.73
CA LYS A 179 -15.22 7.72 -15.45
C LYS A 179 -14.53 6.90 -14.34
N GLY A 180 -13.37 6.31 -14.62
CA GLY A 180 -12.63 5.44 -13.70
C GLY A 180 -11.82 6.18 -12.63
N VAL A 181 -11.85 7.52 -12.62
CA VAL A 181 -11.16 8.37 -11.65
C VAL A 181 -12.16 9.28 -10.95
N ASP A 182 -12.10 9.34 -9.61
CA ASP A 182 -12.83 10.34 -8.84
C ASP A 182 -12.10 11.70 -8.87
N TRP A 183 -12.59 12.60 -9.73
CA TRP A 183 -12.04 13.95 -9.88
C TRP A 183 -12.28 14.86 -8.67
N GLY A 184 -13.32 14.60 -7.87
CA GLY A 184 -13.60 15.35 -6.66
C GLY A 184 -12.55 15.05 -5.58
N LEU A 185 -12.27 13.77 -5.37
CA LEU A 185 -11.22 13.29 -4.48
C LEU A 185 -9.84 13.75 -4.94
N PHE A 186 -9.53 13.62 -6.23
CA PHE A 186 -8.25 14.08 -6.78
C PHE A 186 -8.01 15.57 -6.53
N ARG A 187 -9.04 16.40 -6.73
CA ARG A 187 -8.97 17.84 -6.42
C ARG A 187 -8.72 18.08 -4.93
N ASN A 188 -9.39 17.34 -4.04
CA ASN A 188 -9.17 17.46 -2.60
C ASN A 188 -7.73 17.10 -2.20
N ILE A 189 -7.13 16.09 -2.86
CA ILE A 189 -5.72 15.72 -2.64
C ILE A 189 -4.79 16.88 -3.06
N ILE A 190 -5.01 17.49 -4.23
CA ILE A 190 -4.21 18.63 -4.69
C ILE A 190 -4.34 19.82 -3.73
N LEU A 191 -5.57 20.13 -3.29
CA LEU A 191 -5.81 21.19 -2.32
C LEU A 191 -5.11 20.91 -0.99
N ALA A 192 -5.12 19.66 -0.53
CA ALA A 192 -4.40 19.26 0.66
C ALA A 192 -2.89 19.49 0.51
N TRP A 193 -2.27 19.09 -0.62
CA TRP A 193 -0.84 19.35 -0.85
C TRP A 193 -0.51 20.84 -0.84
N LEU A 194 -1.30 21.67 -1.54
CA LEU A 194 -1.09 23.11 -1.57
C LEU A 194 -1.29 23.77 -0.20
N LEU A 195 -2.22 23.27 0.62
CA LEU A 195 -2.49 23.80 1.95
C LEU A 195 -1.45 23.33 2.99
N THR A 196 -0.92 22.12 2.84
CA THR A 196 0.05 21.58 3.81
C THR A 196 1.34 22.41 3.87
N LEU A 197 1.84 22.93 2.76
CA LEU A 197 3.06 23.75 2.70
C LEU A 197 2.98 25.06 3.52
N PRO A 198 1.99 25.96 3.29
CA PRO A 198 1.89 27.20 4.07
C PRO A 198 1.54 26.93 5.54
N VAL A 199 0.74 25.91 5.83
CA VAL A 199 0.38 25.57 7.21
C VAL A 199 1.60 25.06 7.98
N THR A 200 2.36 24.13 7.42
CA THR A 200 3.57 23.60 8.07
C THR A 200 4.67 24.66 8.19
N GLY A 201 4.88 25.48 7.16
CA GLY A 201 5.82 26.60 7.21
C GLY A 201 5.43 27.65 8.25
N GLY A 202 4.15 28.03 8.29
CA GLY A 202 3.61 28.98 9.26
C GLY A 202 3.70 28.49 10.71
N LEU A 203 3.35 27.23 10.96
CA LEU A 203 3.48 26.61 12.28
C LEU A 203 4.95 26.55 12.73
N THR A 204 5.85 26.14 11.85
CA THR A 204 7.28 26.07 12.15
C THR A 204 7.85 27.45 12.48
N ALA A 205 7.49 28.48 11.69
CA ALA A 205 7.91 29.85 11.93
C ALA A 205 7.36 30.40 13.27
N ALA A 206 6.10 30.12 13.60
CA ALA A 206 5.49 30.53 14.85
C ALA A 206 6.15 29.88 16.06
N ILE A 207 6.36 28.56 16.03
CA ILE A 207 7.03 27.82 17.11
C ILE A 207 8.46 28.33 17.31
N THR A 208 9.21 28.50 16.22
CA THR A 208 10.60 28.97 16.29
C THR A 208 10.67 30.40 16.84
N SER A 209 9.75 31.28 16.45
CA SER A 209 9.68 32.65 16.96
C SER A 209 9.37 32.69 18.46
N ILE A 210 8.46 31.84 18.93
CA ILE A 210 8.13 31.71 20.37
C ILE A 210 9.34 31.20 21.15
N LEU A 211 10.02 30.17 20.64
CA LEU A 211 11.23 29.63 21.27
C LEU A 211 12.36 30.65 21.34
N PHE A 212 12.55 31.43 20.27
CA PHE A 212 13.54 32.50 20.22
C PHE A 212 13.24 33.59 21.25
N ALA A 213 11.98 34.06 21.31
CA ALA A 213 11.54 35.04 22.30
C ALA A 213 11.65 34.53 23.75
N ALA A 214 11.42 33.24 23.98
CA ALA A 214 11.53 32.62 25.30
C ALA A 214 12.99 32.42 25.77
N CYS A 215 13.92 32.17 24.83
CA CYS A 215 15.35 31.99 25.15
C CYS A 215 16.13 33.32 25.26
N ASN A 216 15.53 34.45 24.87
CA ASN A 216 16.07 35.80 25.00
C ASN A 216 17.56 35.92 24.59
N LEU A 217 17.86 35.42 23.38
CA LEU A 217 19.06 35.76 22.62
C LEU A 217 18.79 36.99 21.73
#